data_AF-J5KBK0-F1
#
_entry.id   AF-J5KBK0-F1
#
_cell.length_a   1.000
_cell.length_b   1.000
_cell.length_c   1.000
_cell.angle_alpha   90.00
_cell.angle_beta   90.00
_cell.angle_gamma   90.00
#
_symmetry.space_group_name_H-M   'P 1'
#
loop_
_entity.id
_entity.type
_entity.pdbx_description
1 polymer ?
#
loop_
_entity_poly.entity_id
_entity_poly.type
_entity_poly.pdbx_seq_one_letter_code
_entity_poly.pdbx_strand_id
1 'polypeptide(L)' 'MIEAKQLAKDLITQYGDDAEAIAMLKSAEYAANLDQENWYIWEQVIIYIKEITNLKILDS' A
#
# COMPACT_ATOMS: atom_id res chain seq x y z
N MET A 1 9.50 1.66 -8.23
CA MET A 1 9.96 1.52 -6.83
C MET A 1 9.74 2.79 -6.01
N ILE A 2 10.20 3.97 -6.45
CA ILE A 2 9.88 5.27 -5.78
C ILE A 2 8.37 5.53 -5.75
N GLU A 3 7.65 5.14 -6.80
CA GLU A 3 6.21 5.34 -6.95
C GLU A 3 5.37 4.60 -5.89
N ALA A 4 5.69 3.34 -5.56
CA ALA A 4 4.95 2.57 -4.55
C ALA A 4 5.05 3.18 -3.14
N LYS A 5 6.22 3.72 -2.78
CA LYS A 5 6.42 4.37 -1.48
C LYS A 5 5.67 5.70 -1.38
N GLN A 6 5.62 6.47 -2.47
CA GLN A 6 4.83 7.71 -2.48
C GLN A 6 3.34 7.40 -2.40
N LEU A 7 2.86 6.42 -3.16
CA LEU A 7 1.47 5.99 -3.13
C LEU A 7 1.05 5.47 -1.75
N ALA A 8 1.92 4.73 -1.05
CA ALA A 8 1.72 4.32 0.34
C ALA A 8 1.52 5.51 1.29
N LYS A 9 2.36 6.56 1.17
CA LYS A 9 2.21 7.79 1.98
C LYS A 9 0.92 8.52 1.66
N ASP A 10 0.56 8.60 0.40
CA ASP A 10 -0.66 9.28 -0.05
C ASP A 10 -1.91 8.55 0.47
N LEU A 11 -1.90 7.21 0.47
CA LEU A 11 -2.97 6.40 1.05
C LEU A 11 -3.07 6.59 2.56
N ILE A 12 -1.96 6.55 3.29
CA ILE A 12 -1.95 6.80 4.74
C ILE A 12 -2.49 8.20 5.06
N THR A 13 -2.11 9.20 4.26
CA THR A 13 -2.56 10.59 4.46
C THR A 13 -4.06 10.75 4.22
N GLN A 14 -4.62 10.05 3.23
CA GLN A 14 -6.04 10.15 2.86
C GLN A 14 -6.96 9.28 3.72
N TYR A 15 -6.50 8.08 4.06
CA TYR A 15 -7.34 7.01 4.61
C TYR A 15 -6.90 6.52 5.99
N GLY A 16 -5.76 6.98 6.52
CA GLY A 16 -5.29 6.61 7.84
C GLY A 16 -5.15 5.09 8.01
N ASP A 17 -5.88 4.53 8.98
CA ASP A 17 -5.85 3.11 9.32
C ASP A 17 -6.44 2.22 8.21
N ASP A 18 -7.28 2.76 7.33
CA ASP A 18 -7.88 2.02 6.21
C ASP A 18 -6.94 1.88 5.00
N ALA A 19 -5.78 2.56 5.00
CA ALA A 19 -4.86 2.58 3.88
C ALA A 19 -4.40 1.17 3.45
N GLU A 20 -4.13 0.29 4.41
CA GLU A 20 -3.71 -1.08 4.13
C GLU A 20 -4.83 -1.88 3.46
N ALA A 21 -6.06 -1.79 3.99
CA ALA A 21 -7.21 -2.49 3.44
C ALA A 21 -7.51 -2.05 1.99
N ILE A 22 -7.42 -0.75 1.71
CA ILE A 22 -7.58 -0.20 0.36
C ILE A 22 -6.50 -0.73 -0.60
N ALA A 23 -5.24 -0.76 -0.15
CA ALA A 23 -4.15 -1.29 -0.95
C ALA A 23 -4.30 -2.80 -1.24
N MET A 24 -4.80 -3.58 -0.28
CA MET A 24 -5.13 -5.00 -0.50
C MET A 24 -6.25 -5.19 -1.53
N LEU A 25 -7.31 -4.40 -1.45
CA LEU A 25 -8.41 -4.48 -2.42
C LEU A 25 -7.92 -4.16 -3.85
N LYS A 26 -7.06 -3.14 -3.98
CA LYS A 26 -6.45 -2.79 -5.26
C LYS A 26 -5.53 -3.90 -5.78
N SER A 27 -4.67 -4.47 -4.93
CA SER A 27 -3.81 -5.60 -5.30
C SER A 27 -4.65 -6.79 -5.83
N ALA A 28 -5.72 -7.15 -5.11
CA ALA A 28 -6.63 -8.22 -5.52
C ALA A 28 -7.36 -7.95 -6.84
N GLU A 29 -7.78 -6.70 -7.08
CA GLU A 29 -8.41 -6.26 -8.34
C GLU A 29 -7.46 -6.45 -9.53
N TYR A 30 -6.21 -6.01 -9.43
CA TYR A 30 -5.23 -6.17 -10.52
C TYR A 30 -4.83 -7.64 -10.74
N ALA A 31 -4.71 -8.41 -9.66
CA ALA A 31 -4.47 -9.86 -9.77
C ALA A 31 -5.61 -10.57 -10.50
N ALA A 32 -6.87 -10.24 -10.17
CA ALA A 32 -8.04 -10.82 -10.83
C ALA A 32 -8.14 -10.43 -12.31
N ASN A 33 -7.64 -9.23 -12.67
CA ASN A 33 -7.62 -8.74 -14.04
C ASN A 33 -6.39 -9.20 -14.86
N LEU A 34 -5.53 -10.06 -14.29
CA LEU A 34 -4.27 -10.50 -14.91
C LEU A 34 -3.29 -9.36 -15.22
N ASP A 35 -3.43 -8.23 -14.53
CA ASP A 35 -2.55 -7.06 -14.66
C ASP A 35 -1.38 -7.20 -13.67
N GLN A 36 -0.38 -7.96 -14.09
CA GLN A 36 0.75 -8.30 -13.23
C GLN A 36 1.57 -7.08 -12.82
N GLU A 37 1.77 -6.11 -13.73
CA GLU A 37 2.58 -4.93 -13.45
C GLU A 37 1.98 -4.11 -12.30
N ASN A 38 0.68 -3.81 -12.39
CA ASN A 38 0.00 -3.09 -11.32
C ASN A 38 -0.12 -3.93 -10.05
N TRP A 39 -0.40 -5.23 -10.18
CA TRP A 39 -0.41 -6.13 -9.03
C TRP A 39 0.90 -6.06 -8.23
N TYR A 40 2.06 -6.18 -8.89
CA TYR A 40 3.36 -6.09 -8.22
C TYR A 40 3.58 -4.71 -7.57
N ILE A 41 3.14 -3.62 -8.19
CA ILE A 41 3.23 -2.29 -7.59
C ILE A 41 2.42 -2.22 -6.29
N TRP A 42 1.19 -2.73 -6.29
CA TRP A 42 0.31 -2.69 -5.12
C TRP A 42 0.76 -3.62 -3.99
N GLU A 43 1.41 -4.74 -4.30
CA GLU A 43 2.10 -5.56 -3.29
C GLU A 43 3.21 -4.77 -2.58
N GLN A 44 4.00 -3.99 -3.32
CA GLN A 44 5.03 -3.12 -2.72
C GLN A 44 4.42 -1.98 -1.89
N VAL A 45 3.27 -1.44 -2.31
CA VAL A 45 2.53 -0.43 -1.54
C VAL A 45 2.10 -0.98 -0.18
N ILE A 46 1.56 -2.20 -0.14
CA ILE A 46 1.13 -2.86 1.11
C ILE A 46 2.33 -3.02 2.06
N ILE A 47 3.48 -3.45 1.55
CA ILE A 47 4.72 -3.57 2.33
C ILE A 47 5.11 -2.20 2.91
N TYR A 48 5.15 -1.15 2.10
CA TYR A 48 5.51 0.19 2.58
C TYR A 48 4.52 0.75 3.59
N ILE A 49 3.21 0.51 3.43
CA ILE A 49 2.21 0.93 4.42
C ILE A 49 2.53 0.29 5.77
N LYS A 50 2.74 -1.04 5.81
CA LYS A 50 3.10 -1.76 7.04
C LYS A 50 4.38 -1.24 7.66
N GLU A 51 5.42 -1.00 6.86
CA GLU A 51 6.68 -0.46 7.39
C GLU A 51 6.48 0.92 8.03
N ILE A 52 5.75 1.83 7.36
CA ILE A 52 5.52 3.19 7.84
C ILE A 52 4.62 3.20 9.08
N THR A 53 3.52 2.44 9.08
CA THR A 53 2.59 2.41 10.20
C THR A 53 3.19 1.70 11.41
N ASN A 54 3.98 0.64 11.21
CA ASN A 54 4.65 -0.06 12.30
C ASN A 54 5.77 0.79 12.93
N LEU A 55 6.49 1.59 12.14
CA LEU A 55 7.43 2.60 12.67
C LEU A 55 6.73 3.65 13.55
N LYS A 56 5.54 4.11 13.15
CA LYS A 56 4.74 5.07 13.93
C LYS A 56 4.36 4.55 15.32
N ILE A 57 4.16 3.23 15.46
CA ILE A 57 3.83 2.58 16.74
C ILE A 57 5.06 2.54 17.66
N LEU A 58 6.27 2.45 17.11
CA LEU A 58 7.52 2.45 17.89
C LEU A 58 7.93 3.85 18.37
N ASP A 59 7.49 4.90 17.69
CA ASP A 59 7.77 6.31 18.02
C ASP A 59 6.71 6.98 18.93
N SER A 60 5.61 6.28 19.28
CA SER A 60 4.50 6.78 20.12
C SER A 60 4.59 6.29 21.57
#